data_AF-A0A0K8WKB0-F1
#
_entry.id   AF-A0A0K8WKB0-F1
#
_cell.length_a   1.000
_cell.length_b   1.000
_cell.length_c   1.000
_cell.angle_alpha   90.00
_cell.angle_beta   90.00
_cell.angle_gamma   90.00
#
_symmetry.space_group_name_H-M   'P 1'
#
loop_
_entity.id
_entity.type
_entity.pdbx_description
1 polymer ?
#
loop_
_entity_poly.entity_id
_entity_poly.type
_entity_poly.pdbx_seq_one_letter_code
_entity_poly.pdbx_strand_id
1 'polypeptide(L)'
;MSPVKHTKTRDGPAVGYGSFHQQYWLDDKLIAVAVIDILPYCVSSVYFFYDPDYSFLSLGTYGSLREIDLVQQLADKVPALKYYYMGFYIHSCPKMRYKGRLTPSYLLCPEVYTWHLLTDEIRYKLNQNKYQRFNENASAKDAENFQESDLNKAVLLYDNTYLTYRQYIQSLKIPSIDNMLDIIRSRIYKKITGDDDDRDLIIEYGKLVGKSLAHRMLYVKT
;
A
#
# COMPACT_ATOMS: atom_id res chain seq x y z
N MET A 1 -10.50 -5.31 16.50
CA MET A 1 -10.22 -6.48 15.64
C MET A 1 -9.14 -6.07 14.67
N SER A 2 -8.02 -6.79 14.61
CA SER A 2 -7.04 -6.52 13.57
C SER A 2 -7.63 -6.86 12.19
N PRO A 3 -7.43 -6.03 11.16
CA PRO A 3 -7.94 -6.30 9.81
C PRO A 3 -7.28 -7.53 9.15
N VAL A 4 -6.11 -7.99 9.63
CA VAL A 4 -5.41 -9.14 9.06
C VAL A 4 -5.92 -10.44 9.67
N LYS A 5 -6.58 -11.27 8.86
CA LYS A 5 -7.05 -12.60 9.28
C LYS A 5 -5.86 -13.53 9.56
N HIS A 6 -5.93 -14.23 10.68
CA HIS A 6 -4.97 -15.27 10.98
C HIS A 6 -5.09 -16.43 9.97
N THR A 7 -3.96 -16.82 9.37
CA THR A 7 -3.92 -17.90 8.38
C THR A 7 -2.67 -18.76 8.56
N LYS A 8 -2.83 -20.08 8.45
CA LYS A 8 -1.71 -21.03 8.45
C LYS A 8 -1.63 -21.69 7.09
N THR A 9 -0.44 -21.66 6.50
CA THR A 9 -0.13 -22.35 5.25
C THR A 9 0.96 -23.38 5.52
N ARG A 10 1.00 -24.45 4.71
CA ARG A 10 2.02 -25.50 4.85
C ARG A 10 3.44 -24.95 4.77
N ASP A 11 3.64 -23.98 3.89
CA ASP A 11 4.95 -23.41 3.57
C ASP A 11 5.17 -22.06 4.30
N GLY A 12 4.37 -21.76 5.34
CA GLY A 12 4.43 -20.52 6.12
C GLY A 12 5.08 -20.68 7.50
N PRO A 13 5.15 -19.60 8.30
CA PRO A 13 5.62 -19.66 9.68
C PRO A 13 4.80 -20.65 10.51
N ALA A 14 5.43 -21.34 11.46
CA ALA A 14 4.72 -22.26 12.37
C ALA A 14 3.61 -21.56 13.17
N VAL A 15 3.84 -20.29 13.52
CA VAL A 15 2.86 -19.42 14.18
C VAL A 15 1.75 -18.96 13.25
N GLY A 16 1.92 -19.03 11.93
CA GLY A 16 1.00 -18.51 10.92
C GLY A 16 1.26 -17.04 10.57
N TYR A 17 0.51 -16.55 9.58
CA TYR A 17 0.41 -15.14 9.23
C TYR A 17 -0.76 -14.50 9.98
N GLY A 18 -0.70 -13.18 10.15
CA GLY A 18 -1.72 -12.39 10.84
C GLY A 18 -1.14 -11.52 11.95
N SER A 19 -1.99 -11.10 12.87
CA SER A 19 -1.60 -10.18 13.94
C SER A 19 -1.27 -10.90 15.24
N PHE A 20 -0.23 -10.42 15.90
CA PHE A 20 0.31 -11.00 17.13
C PHE A 20 0.68 -9.90 18.13
N HIS A 21 0.75 -10.29 19.40
CA HIS A 21 1.28 -9.46 20.47
C HIS A 21 2.60 -10.04 20.97
N GLN A 22 3.66 -9.26 20.92
CA GLN A 22 4.90 -9.57 21.63
C GLN A 22 4.88 -8.88 22.99
N GLN A 23 5.11 -9.65 24.04
CA GLN A 23 5.12 -9.16 25.41
C GLN A 23 6.53 -9.13 25.96
N TYR A 24 6.85 -8.07 26.69
CA TYR A 24 8.15 -7.88 27.32
C TYR A 24 7.94 -7.89 28.83
N TRP A 25 8.49 -8.91 29.48
CA TRP A 25 8.37 -9.12 30.92
C TRP A 25 9.71 -8.90 31.60
N LEU A 26 9.68 -8.23 32.75
CA LEU A 26 10.83 -8.02 33.63
C LEU A 26 10.38 -8.25 35.07
N ASP A 27 11.00 -9.20 35.76
CA ASP A 27 10.67 -9.59 37.14
C ASP A 27 9.15 -9.82 37.34
N ASP A 28 8.56 -10.65 36.46
CA ASP A 28 7.13 -10.97 36.41
C ASP A 28 6.18 -9.78 36.17
N LYS A 29 6.71 -8.60 35.83
CA LYS A 29 5.92 -7.43 35.41
C LYS A 29 5.96 -7.27 33.89
N LEU A 30 4.78 -7.13 33.28
CA LEU A 30 4.65 -6.77 31.86
C LEU A 30 5.01 -5.28 31.69
N ILE A 31 6.14 -5.00 31.05
CA ILE A 31 6.68 -3.64 30.91
C ILE A 31 6.47 -3.04 29.50
N ALA A 32 6.24 -3.87 28.48
CA ALA A 32 5.90 -3.40 27.13
C ALA A 32 5.10 -4.44 26.34
N VAL A 33 4.40 -3.95 25.32
CA VAL A 33 3.70 -4.76 24.32
C VAL A 33 3.94 -4.17 22.93
N ALA A 34 4.34 -5.03 21.99
CA ALA A 34 4.35 -4.72 20.57
C ALA A 34 3.17 -5.44 19.89
N VAL A 35 2.44 -4.73 19.05
CA VAL A 35 1.42 -5.26 18.14
C VAL A 35 2.07 -5.34 16.77
N ILE A 36 2.21 -6.56 16.24
CA ILE A 36 2.89 -6.82 14.98
C ILE A 36 2.01 -7.64 14.04
N ASP A 37 2.20 -7.44 12.74
CA ASP A 37 1.64 -8.31 11.70
C ASP A 37 2.76 -9.13 11.05
N ILE A 38 2.60 -10.45 11.03
CA ILE A 38 3.46 -11.36 10.27
C ILE A 38 2.81 -11.56 8.90
N LEU A 39 3.48 -11.11 7.85
CA LEU A 39 3.02 -11.11 6.46
C LEU A 39 3.98 -11.94 5.59
N PRO A 40 3.58 -12.33 4.36
CA PRO A 40 4.40 -13.20 3.49
C PRO A 40 5.83 -12.70 3.21
N TYR A 41 6.06 -11.39 3.26
CA TYR A 41 7.35 -10.77 2.95
C TYR A 41 7.98 -10.04 4.14
N CYS A 42 7.23 -9.74 5.20
CA CYS A 42 7.73 -8.91 6.29
C CYS A 42 7.06 -9.18 7.63
N VAL A 43 7.72 -8.74 8.70
CA VAL A 43 7.05 -8.36 9.95
C VAL A 43 6.78 -6.87 9.91
N SER A 44 5.55 -6.47 10.19
CA SER A 44 5.11 -5.08 10.24
C SER A 44 4.83 -4.66 11.68
N SER A 45 5.54 -3.65 12.17
CA SER A 45 5.28 -3.04 13.47
C SER A 45 4.06 -2.11 13.38
N VAL A 46 3.01 -2.39 14.15
CA VAL A 46 1.76 -1.62 14.11
C VAL A 46 1.71 -0.64 15.28
N TYR A 47 1.85 -1.15 16.51
CA TYR A 47 1.86 -0.35 17.72
C TYR A 47 2.92 -0.86 18.69
N PHE A 48 3.55 0.06 19.42
CA PHE A 48 4.44 -0.28 20.52
C PHE A 48 4.14 0.66 21.68
N PHE A 49 3.78 0.10 22.83
CA PHE A 49 3.52 0.86 24.05
C PHE A 49 4.17 0.17 25.25
N TYR A 50 4.58 0.98 26.22
CA TYR A 50 5.36 0.52 27.35
C TYR A 50 5.08 1.38 28.60
N ASP A 51 5.40 0.82 29.75
CA ASP A 51 5.30 1.49 31.05
C ASP A 51 6.36 2.62 31.13
N PRO A 52 5.96 3.91 31.27
CA PRO A 52 6.87 5.05 31.29
C PRO A 52 7.98 5.00 32.35
N ASP A 53 7.76 4.26 33.45
CA ASP A 53 8.76 4.06 34.50
C ASP A 53 10.03 3.37 33.96
N TYR A 54 9.91 2.64 32.85
CA TYR A 54 11.01 1.96 32.17
C TYR A 54 11.53 2.71 30.94
N SER A 55 11.20 3.99 30.78
CA SER A 55 11.66 4.82 29.66
C SER A 55 13.18 4.86 29.50
N PHE A 56 13.93 4.74 30.60
CA PHE A 56 15.40 4.68 30.61
C PHE A 56 15.96 3.48 29.82
N LEU A 57 15.18 2.41 29.64
CA LEU A 57 15.57 1.22 28.87
C LEU A 57 15.45 1.40 27.35
N SER A 58 14.89 2.51 26.88
CA SER A 58 14.67 2.76 25.44
C SER A 58 13.91 1.63 24.73
N LEU A 59 12.81 1.16 25.36
CA LEU A 59 12.09 -0.04 24.95
C LEU A 59 11.61 -0.04 23.49
N GLY A 60 11.32 1.11 22.89
CA GLY A 60 10.97 1.18 21.46
C GLY A 60 12.12 0.77 20.52
N THR A 61 13.36 1.16 20.85
CA THR A 61 14.55 0.73 20.09
C THR A 61 14.82 -0.76 20.32
N TYR A 62 14.73 -1.20 21.58
CA TYR A 62 14.87 -2.63 21.91
C TYR A 62 13.83 -3.49 21.18
N GLY A 63 12.57 -3.07 21.20
CA GLY A 63 11.48 -3.71 20.47
C GLY A 63 11.79 -3.86 18.98
N SER A 64 12.29 -2.79 18.36
CA SER A 64 12.72 -2.83 16.95
C SER A 64 13.82 -3.87 16.69
N LEU A 65 14.80 -4.01 17.59
CA LEU A 65 15.84 -5.03 17.46
C LEU A 65 15.29 -6.45 17.62
N ARG A 66 14.31 -6.65 18.52
CA ARG A 66 13.63 -7.94 18.70
C ARG A 66 12.74 -8.30 17.51
N GLU A 67 12.09 -7.33 16.89
CA GLU A 67 11.32 -7.54 15.66
C GLU A 67 12.25 -7.87 14.48
N ILE A 68 13.44 -7.26 14.38
CA ILE A 68 14.46 -7.64 13.40
C ILE A 68 14.96 -9.08 13.62
N ASP A 69 15.25 -9.45 14.86
CA ASP A 69 15.63 -10.83 15.23
C ASP A 69 14.51 -11.83 14.86
N LEU A 70 13.25 -11.48 15.11
CA LEU A 70 12.11 -12.29 14.67
C LEU A 70 12.09 -12.47 13.15
N VAL A 71 12.30 -11.41 12.36
CA VAL A 71 12.36 -11.51 10.89
C VAL A 71 13.45 -12.49 10.47
N GLN A 72 14.64 -12.42 11.08
CA GLN A 72 15.75 -13.33 10.76
C GLN A 72 15.38 -14.79 11.06
N GLN A 73 14.79 -15.07 12.22
CA GLN A 73 14.36 -16.42 12.60
C GLN A 73 13.26 -16.97 11.67
N LEU A 74 12.34 -16.10 11.23
CA LEU A 74 11.29 -16.50 10.30
C LEU A 74 11.83 -16.72 8.88
N ALA A 75 12.84 -15.95 8.47
CA ALA A 75 13.47 -16.06 7.17
C ALA A 75 14.12 -17.44 6.94
N ASP A 76 14.60 -18.11 7.98
CA ASP A 76 15.15 -19.47 7.91
C ASP A 76 14.15 -20.49 7.33
N LYS A 77 12.86 -20.31 7.62
CA LYS A 77 11.78 -21.17 7.11
C LYS A 77 11.08 -20.59 5.89
N VAL A 78 10.96 -19.26 5.84
CA VAL A 78 10.25 -18.53 4.78
C VAL A 78 11.21 -17.48 4.23
N PRO A 79 12.12 -17.82 3.28
CA PRO A 79 13.14 -16.91 2.79
C PRO A 79 12.60 -15.62 2.14
N ALA A 80 11.32 -15.62 1.74
CA ALA A 80 10.63 -14.43 1.24
C ALA A 80 10.33 -13.40 2.36
N LEU A 81 10.16 -13.86 3.60
CA LEU A 81 9.89 -13.04 4.78
C LEU A 81 11.21 -12.53 5.35
N LYS A 82 11.73 -11.46 4.74
CA LYS A 82 13.07 -10.94 5.06
C LYS A 82 13.10 -9.43 5.30
N TYR A 83 11.93 -8.80 5.35
CA TYR A 83 11.81 -7.37 5.57
C TYR A 83 11.19 -7.06 6.93
N TYR A 84 11.63 -5.95 7.51
CA TYR A 84 11.02 -5.38 8.70
C TYR A 84 10.40 -4.04 8.32
N TYR A 85 9.08 -3.92 8.45
CA TYR A 85 8.35 -2.70 8.13
C TYR A 85 8.01 -1.94 9.41
N MET A 86 8.71 -0.82 9.63
CA MET A 86 8.54 0.03 10.81
C MET A 86 7.41 1.06 10.67
N GLY A 87 6.63 1.02 9.59
CA GLY A 87 5.70 2.09 9.23
C GLY A 87 6.39 3.31 8.64
N PHE A 88 5.67 4.44 8.62
CA PHE A 88 6.15 5.69 8.04
C PHE A 88 7.45 6.19 8.69
N TYR A 89 8.20 7.00 7.93
CA TYR A 89 9.36 7.75 8.39
C TYR A 89 9.24 9.21 7.94
N ILE A 90 9.15 10.12 8.91
CA ILE A 90 9.15 11.57 8.66
C ILE A 90 10.49 12.10 9.17
N HIS A 91 11.36 12.51 8.25
CA HIS A 91 12.74 12.89 8.56
C HIS A 91 12.83 14.02 9.60
N SER A 92 11.96 15.02 9.48
CA SER A 92 11.89 16.17 10.39
C SER A 92 11.29 15.85 11.77
N CYS A 93 10.68 14.67 11.97
CA CYS A 93 10.03 14.31 13.23
C CYS A 93 11.05 13.69 14.20
N PRO A 94 11.37 14.33 15.35
CA PRO A 94 12.34 13.80 16.31
C PRO A 94 11.98 12.41 16.83
N LYS A 95 10.69 12.13 17.04
CA LYS A 95 10.18 10.83 17.52
C LYS A 95 10.42 9.68 16.53
N MET A 96 10.70 9.99 15.27
CA MET A 96 10.90 8.99 14.20
C MET A 96 12.36 8.86 13.78
N ARG A 97 13.25 9.75 14.26
CA ARG A 97 14.68 9.75 13.87
C ARG A 97 15.39 8.43 14.19
N TYR A 98 14.94 7.69 15.21
CA TYR A 98 15.54 6.41 15.58
C TYR A 98 15.42 5.36 14.47
N LYS A 99 14.30 5.34 13.71
CA LYS A 99 14.06 4.36 12.63
C LYS A 99 15.16 4.43 11.58
N GLY A 100 15.56 5.65 11.24
CA GLY A 100 16.63 5.89 10.28
C GLY A 100 18.03 5.51 10.78
N ARG A 101 18.23 5.09 12.04
CA ARG A 101 19.53 4.64 12.54
C ARG A 101 19.75 3.13 12.41
N LEU A 102 18.68 2.37 12.16
CA LEU A 102 18.77 0.93 11.91
C LEU A 102 19.24 0.74 10.46
N THR A 103 20.35 0.03 10.25
CA THR A 103 20.92 -0.15 8.92
C THR A 103 21.03 -1.64 8.57
N PRO A 104 20.84 -2.03 7.29
CA PRO A 104 20.35 -1.20 6.18
C PRO A 104 18.85 -0.86 6.33
N SER A 105 18.46 0.36 5.95
CA SER A 105 17.06 0.82 5.93
C SER A 105 16.71 1.38 4.56
N TYR A 106 15.46 1.22 4.12
CA TYR A 106 14.99 1.69 2.82
C TYR A 106 13.81 2.64 2.97
N LEU A 107 13.76 3.66 2.12
CA LEU A 107 12.62 4.57 1.99
C LEU A 107 11.94 4.38 0.63
N LEU A 108 10.61 4.49 0.63
CA LEU A 108 9.82 4.48 -0.59
C LEU A 108 9.88 5.86 -1.26
N CYS A 109 10.24 5.92 -2.53
CA CYS A 109 10.21 7.17 -3.31
C CYS A 109 8.77 7.66 -3.48
N PRO A 110 8.45 8.91 -3.12
CA PRO A 110 7.06 9.41 -3.12
C PRO A 110 6.43 9.54 -4.51
N GLU A 111 7.24 9.54 -5.58
CA GLU A 111 6.76 9.77 -6.95
C GLU A 111 6.71 8.53 -7.83
N VAL A 112 7.54 7.53 -7.53
CA VAL A 112 7.74 6.34 -8.38
C VAL A 112 7.49 5.05 -7.62
N TYR A 113 7.28 5.13 -6.30
CA TYR A 113 7.05 3.99 -5.41
C TYR A 113 8.10 2.88 -5.53
N THR A 114 9.36 3.26 -5.78
CA THR A 114 10.52 2.37 -5.70
C THR A 114 11.25 2.51 -4.36
N TRP A 115 11.80 1.42 -3.84
CA TRP A 115 12.54 1.41 -2.57
C TRP A 115 14.00 1.80 -2.77
N HIS A 116 14.50 2.76 -1.98
CA HIS A 116 15.87 3.27 -2.03
C HIS A 116 16.55 3.16 -0.68
N LEU A 117 17.83 2.77 -0.66
CA LEU A 117 18.61 2.70 0.57
C LEU A 117 18.73 4.09 1.21
N LEU A 118 18.56 4.20 2.52
CA LEU A 118 18.71 5.45 3.26
C LEU A 118 20.20 5.79 3.46
N THR A 119 20.82 6.28 2.39
CA THR A 119 22.21 6.76 2.36
C THR A 119 22.34 8.16 2.98
N ASP A 120 23.57 8.58 3.25
CA ASP A 120 23.85 9.95 3.71
C ASP A 120 23.47 11.00 2.66
N GLU A 121 23.55 10.67 1.37
CA GLU A 121 23.08 11.54 0.30
C GLU A 121 21.56 11.78 0.38
N ILE A 122 20.76 10.72 0.59
CA ILE A 122 19.31 10.86 0.76
C ILE A 122 18.99 11.65 2.03
N ARG A 123 19.73 11.43 3.13
CA ARG A 123 19.58 12.24 4.36
C ARG A 123 19.89 13.71 4.09
N TYR A 124 20.96 14.00 3.36
CA TYR A 124 21.32 15.37 2.99
C TYR A 124 20.18 16.03 2.20
N LYS A 125 19.63 15.35 1.18
CA LYS A 125 18.49 15.87 0.41
C LYS A 125 17.26 16.13 1.29
N LEU A 126 16.96 15.22 2.23
CA LEU A 126 15.85 15.37 3.18
C LEU A 126 16.04 16.49 4.22
N ASN A 127 17.29 16.85 4.55
CA ASN A 127 17.58 18.01 5.38
C ASN A 127 17.26 19.32 4.64
N GLN A 128 17.46 19.36 3.32
CA GLN A 128 17.20 20.55 2.50
C GLN A 128 15.71 20.70 2.15
N ASN A 129 15.04 19.61 1.78
CA ASN A 129 13.66 19.61 1.32
C ASN A 129 12.81 18.59 2.06
N LYS A 130 11.66 19.01 2.58
CA LYS A 130 10.69 18.11 3.23
C LYS A 130 10.12 17.06 2.27
N TYR A 131 9.89 17.46 1.02
CA TYR A 131 9.43 16.59 -0.05
C TYR A 131 10.59 16.37 -1.03
N GLN A 132 10.98 15.11 -1.22
CA GLN A 132 12.16 14.77 -2.00
C GLN A 132 11.93 13.50 -2.81
N ARG A 133 12.16 13.59 -4.13
CA ARG A 133 12.27 12.42 -5.01
C ARG A 133 13.60 11.71 -4.76
N PHE A 134 13.57 10.38 -4.62
CA PHE A 134 14.78 9.56 -4.44
C PHE A 134 15.24 8.87 -5.72
N ASN A 135 14.32 8.61 -6.66
CA ASN A 135 14.65 7.99 -7.93
C ASN A 135 15.43 8.97 -8.83
N GLU A 136 16.65 8.60 -9.22
CA GLU A 136 17.56 9.40 -10.04
C GLU A 136 17.05 9.64 -11.47
N ASN A 137 16.29 8.70 -12.02
CA ASN A 137 15.71 8.87 -13.34
C ASN A 137 14.51 9.82 -13.25
N ALA A 138 14.69 11.07 -13.70
CA ALA A 138 13.65 12.10 -13.72
C ALA A 138 12.41 11.70 -14.55
N SER A 139 12.58 10.86 -15.57
CA SER A 139 11.50 10.40 -16.44
C SER A 139 10.78 9.16 -15.91
N ALA A 140 11.28 8.53 -14.84
CA ALA A 140 10.62 7.36 -14.26
C ALA A 140 9.26 7.73 -13.67
N LYS A 141 8.25 6.91 -13.95
CA LYS A 141 6.89 7.06 -13.44
C LYS A 141 6.54 5.85 -12.59
N ASP A 142 5.58 6.04 -11.70
CA ASP A 142 4.98 4.92 -10.96
C ASP A 142 4.54 3.81 -11.93
N ALA A 143 5.05 2.60 -11.68
CA ALA A 143 4.71 1.42 -12.46
C ALA A 143 3.23 1.05 -12.35
N GLU A 144 2.60 1.40 -11.24
CA GLU A 144 1.19 1.19 -10.97
C GLU A 144 0.30 2.36 -11.40
N ASN A 145 0.86 3.39 -12.06
CA ASN A 145 0.08 4.55 -12.47
C ASN A 145 -1.03 4.17 -13.46
N PHE A 146 -2.28 4.32 -13.03
CA PHE A 146 -3.46 4.00 -13.83
C PHE A 146 -3.57 4.92 -15.05
N GLN A 147 -3.52 4.34 -16.25
CA GLN A 147 -3.70 5.07 -17.50
C GLN A 147 -5.11 4.90 -18.06
N GLU A 148 -5.51 5.74 -19.02
CA GLU A 148 -6.81 5.55 -19.70
C GLU A 148 -6.93 4.19 -20.40
N SER A 149 -5.82 3.60 -20.84
CA SER A 149 -5.81 2.25 -21.42
C SER A 149 -6.20 1.16 -20.42
N ASP A 150 -6.03 1.42 -19.11
CA ASP A 150 -6.41 0.52 -18.02
C ASP A 150 -7.91 0.59 -17.69
N LEU A 151 -8.58 1.68 -18.07
CA LEU A 151 -10.01 1.90 -17.82
C LEU A 151 -10.86 0.72 -18.29
N ASN A 152 -10.55 0.19 -19.48
CA ASN A 152 -11.27 -0.93 -20.07
C ASN A 152 -11.27 -2.22 -19.23
N LYS A 153 -10.36 -2.34 -18.26
CA LYS A 153 -10.23 -3.48 -17.36
C LYS A 153 -10.85 -3.23 -15.98
N ALA A 154 -11.23 -2.00 -15.65
CA ALA A 154 -11.90 -1.68 -14.39
C ALA A 154 -13.24 -2.40 -14.30
N VAL A 155 -13.57 -2.96 -13.13
CA VAL A 155 -14.79 -3.73 -12.91
C VAL A 155 -15.86 -2.85 -12.27
N LEU A 156 -17.03 -2.78 -12.89
CA LEU A 156 -18.18 -2.03 -12.44
C LEU A 156 -19.25 -2.99 -11.90
N LEU A 157 -19.92 -2.58 -10.83
CA LEU A 157 -21.21 -3.13 -10.44
C LEU A 157 -22.30 -2.26 -11.06
N TYR A 158 -23.05 -2.84 -11.99
CA TYR A 158 -24.17 -2.19 -12.65
C TYR A 158 -25.35 -3.15 -12.69
N ASP A 159 -26.50 -2.70 -12.20
CA ASP A 159 -27.74 -3.49 -12.13
C ASP A 159 -27.52 -4.89 -11.52
N ASN A 160 -26.90 -4.93 -10.33
CA ASN A 160 -26.51 -6.14 -9.59
C ASN A 160 -25.61 -7.13 -10.35
N THR A 161 -25.02 -6.71 -11.47
CA THR A 161 -24.13 -7.53 -12.29
C THR A 161 -22.74 -6.92 -12.33
N TYR A 162 -21.70 -7.75 -12.27
CA TYR A 162 -20.32 -7.29 -12.42
C TYR A 162 -19.91 -7.37 -13.89
N LEU A 163 -19.36 -6.27 -14.42
CA LEU A 163 -18.84 -6.22 -15.78
C LEU A 163 -17.70 -5.21 -15.91
N THR A 164 -16.80 -5.44 -16.85
CA THR A 164 -15.71 -4.48 -17.13
C THR A 164 -16.24 -3.21 -17.78
N TYR A 165 -15.55 -2.08 -17.61
CA TYR A 165 -15.89 -0.83 -18.30
C TYR A 165 -16.00 -1.02 -19.82
N ARG A 166 -15.15 -1.87 -20.41
CA ARG A 166 -15.26 -2.23 -21.83
C ARG A 166 -16.60 -2.87 -22.16
N GLN A 167 -17.04 -3.84 -21.35
CA GLN A 167 -18.34 -4.50 -21.51
C GLN A 167 -19.50 -3.53 -21.30
N TYR A 168 -19.38 -2.60 -20.36
CA TYR A 168 -20.37 -1.55 -20.10
C TYR A 168 -20.57 -0.64 -21.31
N ILE A 169 -19.48 -0.15 -21.89
CA ILE A 169 -19.55 0.67 -23.09
C ILE A 169 -20.07 -0.14 -24.29
N GLN A 170 -19.74 -1.43 -24.38
CA GLN A 170 -20.28 -2.31 -25.42
C GLN A 170 -21.79 -2.56 -25.26
N SER A 171 -22.29 -2.74 -24.04
CA SER A 171 -23.73 -2.91 -23.78
C SER A 171 -24.52 -1.63 -24.08
N LEU A 172 -23.92 -0.45 -23.92
CA LEU A 172 -24.52 0.83 -24.35
C LEU A 172 -24.53 1.01 -25.87
N LYS A 173 -23.62 0.35 -26.61
CA LYS A 173 -23.45 0.49 -28.06
C LYS A 173 -24.29 -0.47 -28.91
N ILE A 174 -25.15 -1.32 -28.33
CA ILE A 174 -26.06 -2.19 -29.09
C ILE A 174 -27.49 -1.61 -29.06
N PRO A 175 -27.84 -0.77 -30.05
CA PRO A 175 -29.17 -0.80 -30.68
C PRO A 175 -29.02 -1.01 -32.22
N SER A 176 -30.01 -1.67 -32.84
CA SER A 176 -30.01 -2.17 -34.23
C SER A 176 -29.29 -1.30 -35.28
N ILE A 177 -28.49 -1.97 -36.13
CA ILE A 177 -27.42 -1.41 -36.98
C ILE A 177 -27.84 -0.30 -37.98
N ASP A 178 -29.10 -0.13 -38.37
CA ASP A 178 -29.42 0.74 -39.52
C ASP A 178 -29.82 2.19 -39.21
N ASN A 179 -30.12 2.56 -37.96
CA ASN A 179 -30.53 3.94 -37.63
C ASN A 179 -29.42 4.82 -37.04
N MET A 180 -28.20 4.30 -36.85
CA MET A 180 -27.18 5.01 -36.06
C MET A 180 -26.28 5.94 -36.91
N LEU A 181 -26.01 5.62 -38.18
CA LEU A 181 -25.05 6.39 -39.00
C LEU A 181 -25.58 7.77 -39.43
N ASP A 182 -26.90 7.92 -39.61
CA ASP A 182 -27.52 9.22 -39.95
C ASP A 182 -27.72 10.14 -38.74
N ILE A 183 -27.74 9.56 -37.53
CA ILE A 183 -27.71 10.31 -36.25
C ILE A 183 -26.28 10.76 -35.92
N ILE A 184 -25.27 9.92 -36.22
CA ILE A 184 -23.85 10.20 -35.94
C ILE A 184 -23.31 11.43 -36.70
N ARG A 185 -23.90 11.80 -37.84
CA ARG A 185 -23.42 12.93 -38.66
C ARG A 185 -24.17 14.26 -38.44
N SER A 186 -25.39 14.24 -37.90
CA SER A 186 -26.27 15.43 -37.91
C SER A 186 -26.46 16.14 -36.56
N ARG A 187 -25.97 15.56 -35.45
CA ARG A 187 -26.02 16.19 -34.11
C ARG A 187 -24.67 16.00 -33.43
N ILE A 188 -23.82 17.03 -33.39
CA ILE A 188 -23.56 17.80 -32.16
C ILE A 188 -23.31 16.84 -30.97
N TYR A 189 -22.07 16.66 -30.52
CA TYR A 189 -21.51 17.47 -29.43
C TYR A 189 -22.48 17.79 -28.26
N LYS A 190 -23.36 16.85 -27.92
CA LYS A 190 -24.11 16.83 -26.66
C LYS A 190 -24.17 15.39 -26.17
N LYS A 191 -23.15 15.03 -25.39
CA LYS A 191 -23.21 14.45 -24.04
C LYS A 191 -24.62 13.97 -23.65
N ILE A 192 -24.83 12.65 -23.61
CA ILE A 192 -26.06 12.05 -23.07
C ILE A 192 -25.74 10.78 -22.25
N THR A 193 -26.03 10.91 -20.95
CA THR A 193 -26.50 9.90 -19.95
C THR A 193 -25.51 8.96 -19.24
N GLY A 194 -24.35 9.49 -18.90
CA GLY A 194 -23.70 9.31 -17.60
C GLY A 194 -22.91 10.60 -17.43
N ASP A 195 -23.01 11.30 -16.32
CA ASP A 195 -22.25 12.54 -16.18
C ASP A 195 -20.77 12.23 -16.44
N ASP A 196 -20.00 13.11 -17.08
CA ASP A 196 -18.56 12.88 -17.36
C ASP A 196 -17.79 12.52 -16.08
N ASP A 197 -18.38 12.84 -14.93
CA ASP A 197 -17.99 12.49 -13.56
C ASP A 197 -17.71 10.99 -13.37
N ASP A 198 -18.48 10.05 -13.93
CA ASP A 198 -18.23 8.61 -13.66
C ASP A 198 -16.91 8.11 -14.25
N ARG A 199 -16.59 8.52 -15.48
CA ARG A 199 -15.33 8.16 -16.17
C ARG A 199 -14.15 8.79 -15.45
N ASP A 200 -14.26 10.08 -15.19
CA ASP A 200 -13.19 10.85 -14.57
C ASP A 200 -12.97 10.41 -13.12
N LEU A 201 -14.04 10.03 -12.40
CA LEU A 201 -13.99 9.43 -11.05
C LEU A 201 -13.30 8.06 -11.06
N ILE A 202 -13.61 7.18 -12.02
CA ILE A 202 -12.94 5.87 -12.13
C ILE A 202 -11.45 6.07 -12.41
N ILE A 203 -11.09 7.04 -13.28
CA ILE A 203 -9.69 7.38 -13.58
C ILE A 203 -9.00 7.97 -12.35
N GLU A 204 -9.63 8.94 -11.67
CA GLU A 204 -9.10 9.58 -10.48
C GLU A 204 -8.87 8.53 -9.37
N TYR A 205 -9.87 7.73 -9.09
CA TYR A 205 -9.78 6.67 -8.10
C TYR A 205 -8.74 5.61 -8.50
N GLY A 206 -8.70 5.24 -9.78
CA GLY A 206 -7.70 4.34 -10.34
C GLY A 206 -6.28 4.85 -10.12
N LYS A 207 -6.04 6.16 -10.29
CA LYS A 207 -4.75 6.80 -10.00
C LYS A 207 -4.40 6.77 -8.52
N LEU A 208 -5.39 6.85 -7.62
CA LEU A 208 -5.16 6.79 -6.17
C LEU A 208 -4.76 5.39 -5.68
N VAL A 209 -5.39 4.34 -6.21
CA VAL A 209 -5.15 2.95 -5.76
C VAL A 209 -4.11 2.21 -6.60
N GLY A 210 -3.82 2.69 -7.82
CA GLY A 210 -2.95 2.04 -8.79
C GLY A 210 -3.65 0.96 -9.62
N LYS A 211 -3.12 0.70 -10.82
CA LYS A 211 -3.72 -0.17 -11.86
C LYS A 211 -4.08 -1.56 -11.35
N SER A 212 -3.19 -2.23 -10.63
CA SER A 212 -3.42 -3.61 -10.21
C SER A 212 -4.52 -3.74 -9.16
N LEU A 213 -4.70 -2.72 -8.30
CA LEU A 213 -5.80 -2.70 -7.35
C LEU A 213 -7.09 -2.26 -8.02
N ALA A 214 -7.04 -1.22 -8.87
CA ALA A 214 -8.19 -0.74 -9.62
C ALA A 214 -8.88 -1.83 -10.47
N HIS A 215 -8.12 -2.78 -11.03
CA HIS A 215 -8.69 -3.93 -11.77
C HIS A 215 -9.40 -4.96 -10.89
N ARG A 216 -9.12 -5.00 -9.59
CA ARG A 216 -9.70 -5.95 -8.63
C ARG A 216 -10.80 -5.33 -7.78
N MET A 217 -10.92 -4.02 -7.80
CA MET A 217 -11.93 -3.29 -7.05
C MET A 217 -13.21 -3.17 -7.88
N LEU A 218 -14.33 -3.25 -7.17
CA LEU A 218 -15.66 -3.12 -7.74
C LEU A 218 -16.11 -1.67 -7.58
N TYR A 219 -16.26 -0.95 -8.69
CA TYR A 219 -16.84 0.38 -8.69
C TYR A 219 -18.36 0.26 -8.62
N VAL A 220 -18.95 0.73 -7.52
CA VAL A 220 -20.39 0.70 -7.33
C VAL A 220 -20.96 2.03 -7.79
N LYS A 221 -21.81 1.97 -8.83
CA LYS A 221 -22.63 3.10 -9.22
C LYS A 221 -23.90 3.09 -8.38
N THR A 222 -23.98 3.94 -7.36
CA THR A 222 -25.18 4.16 -6.53
C THR A 222 -26.17 5.09 -7.20
#